data_AF-A0A530QGR0-F1
#
_entry.id   AF-A0A530QGR0-F1
#
_cell.length_a   1.000
_cell.length_b   1.000
_cell.length_c   1.000
_cell.angle_alpha   90.00
_cell.angle_beta   90.00
_cell.angle_gamma   90.00
#
_symmetry.space_group_name_H-M   'P 1'
#
loop_
_entity.id
_entity.type
_entity.pdbx_description
1 polymer ?
#
loop_
_entity_poly.entity_id
_entity_poly.type
_entity_poly.pdbx_seq_one_letter_code
_entity_poly.pdbx_strand_id
1 'polypeptide(L)' 'ARTILKAPPILMLDEATSALDSHTEQEIQAALDLVSKGRTTIVIAHRLSTVISADEIIVLQDGQIAERGTHAALMRKAG' A
#
# COMPACT_ATOMS: atom_id res chain seq x y z
N ALA A 1 -4.91 -12.32 -9.20
CA ALA A 1 -4.78 -13.78 -8.93
C ALA A 1 -3.48 -14.40 -9.48
N ARG A 2 -3.07 -14.15 -10.73
CA ARG A 2 -1.93 -14.85 -11.37
C ARG A 2 -0.57 -14.63 -10.66
N THR A 3 -0.37 -13.48 -10.04
CA THR A 3 0.87 -13.13 -9.29
C THR A 3 1.03 -13.92 -7.99
N ILE A 4 -0.08 -14.24 -7.31
CA ILE A 4 -0.06 -15.01 -6.05
C ILE A 4 0.50 -16.41 -6.28
N LEU A 5 0.11 -17.05 -7.39
CA LEU A 5 0.56 -18.40 -7.76
C LEU A 5 2.04 -18.47 -8.14
N LYS A 6 2.64 -17.36 -8.60
CA LYS A 6 4.07 -17.29 -8.97
C LYS A 6 4.99 -17.00 -7.78
N ALA A 7 4.44 -16.58 -6.65
CA ALA A 7 5.18 -16.19 -5.44
C ALA A 7 6.47 -15.37 -5.72
N PRO A 8 6.41 -14.27 -6.49
CA PRO A 8 7.60 -13.48 -6.79
C PRO A 8 8.15 -12.82 -5.52
N PRO A 9 9.46 -12.55 -5.45
CA PRO A 9 10.08 -11.87 -4.30
C PRO A 9 9.67 -10.39 -4.19
N ILE A 10 9.25 -9.79 -5.31
CA ILE A 10 8.76 -8.41 -5.40
C ILE A 10 7.31 -8.44 -5.89
N LEU A 11 6.43 -7.77 -5.15
CA LEU A 11 5.02 -7.59 -5.47
C LEU A 11 4.75 -6.11 -5.76
N MET A 12 4.18 -5.82 -6.92
CA MET A 12 3.66 -4.47 -7.22
C MET A 12 2.14 -4.55 -7.28
N LEU A 13 1.48 -3.72 -6.48
CA LEU A 13 0.03 -3.61 -6.40
C LEU A 13 -0.39 -2.20 -6.83
N ASP A 14 -1.37 -2.14 -7.73
CA ASP A 14 -1.99 -0.89 -8.15
C ASP A 14 -3.44 -0.91 -7.66
N GLU A 15 -3.78 0.00 -6.74
CA GLU A 15 -5.05 -0.01 -6.03
C GLU A 15 -6.19 0.52 -6.92
N ALA A 16 -6.68 -0.33 -7.80
CA ALA A 16 -7.85 -0.10 -8.67
C ALA A 16 -9.18 -0.48 -7.99
N THR A 17 -9.39 -0.10 -6.73
CA THR A 17 -10.58 -0.46 -5.92
C THR A 17 -11.43 0.76 -5.58
N SER A 18 -11.90 1.49 -6.59
CA SER A 18 -12.70 2.72 -6.40
C SER A 18 -14.19 2.49 -6.07
N ALA A 19 -14.68 1.24 -6.08
CA ALA A 19 -16.13 0.94 -5.99
C ALA A 19 -16.50 -0.16 -4.99
N LEU A 20 -15.69 -0.37 -3.94
CA LEU A 20 -15.98 -1.37 -2.92
C LEU A 20 -16.51 -0.75 -1.62
N ASP A 21 -17.49 -1.42 -1.03
CA ASP A 21 -17.99 -1.15 0.32
C ASP A 21 -16.93 -1.51 1.40
N SER A 22 -17.09 -0.92 2.57
CA SER A 22 -16.10 -1.00 3.66
C SER A 22 -15.86 -2.41 4.21
N HIS A 23 -16.82 -3.33 4.09
CA HIS A 23 -16.62 -4.71 4.53
C HIS A 23 -15.73 -5.47 3.54
N THR A 24 -16.08 -5.40 2.26
CA THR A 24 -15.30 -6.03 1.18
C THR A 24 -13.87 -5.47 1.13
N GLU A 25 -13.68 -4.19 1.47
CA GLU A 25 -12.36 -3.57 1.60
C GLU A 25 -11.49 -4.22 2.68
N GLN A 26 -12.04 -4.46 3.88
CA GLN A 26 -11.29 -5.07 4.97
C GLN A 26 -10.82 -6.48 4.61
N GLU A 27 -11.68 -7.25 3.93
CA GLU A 27 -11.32 -8.60 3.46
C GLU A 27 -10.20 -8.57 2.42
N ILE A 28 -10.25 -7.63 1.47
CA ILE A 28 -9.19 -7.47 0.48
C ILE A 28 -7.90 -7.03 1.15
N GLN A 29 -7.95 -6.09 2.09
CA GLN A 29 -6.76 -5.65 2.81
C GLN A 29 -6.10 -6.82 3.55
N ALA A 30 -6.88 -7.62 4.27
CA ALA A 30 -6.36 -8.80 4.97
C ALA A 30 -5.73 -9.81 4.01
N ALA A 31 -6.31 -10.00 2.81
CA ALA A 31 -5.74 -10.86 1.78
C ALA A 31 -4.43 -10.29 1.21
N LEU A 32 -4.35 -8.98 0.97
CA LEU A 32 -3.14 -8.31 0.48
C LEU A 32 -2.02 -8.34 1.52
N ASP A 33 -2.34 -8.16 2.79
CA ASP A 33 -1.39 -8.27 3.90
C ASP A 33 -0.81 -9.68 3.97
N LEU A 34 -1.65 -10.71 3.85
CA LEU A 34 -1.21 -12.11 3.82
C LEU A 34 -0.28 -12.40 2.64
N VAL A 35 -0.60 -11.88 1.46
CA VAL A 35 0.20 -12.08 0.23
C VAL A 35 1.53 -11.33 0.29
N SER A 36 1.59 -10.22 1.03
CA SER A 36 2.78 -9.37 1.16
C SER A 36 3.78 -9.87 2.21
N LYS A 37 3.34 -10.70 3.18
CA LYS A 37 4.23 -11.25 4.21
C LYS A 37 5.46 -11.94 3.62
N GLY A 38 6.63 -11.49 4.06
CA GLY A 38 7.92 -12.05 3.63
C GLY A 38 8.33 -11.67 2.20
N ARG A 39 7.71 -10.64 1.62
CA ARG A 39 8.01 -10.14 0.27
C ARG A 39 8.24 -8.64 0.29
N THR A 40 9.01 -8.15 -0.68
CA THR A 40 9.07 -6.71 -0.93
C THR A 40 7.81 -6.31 -1.67
N THR A 41 6.94 -5.52 -1.04
CA THR A 41 5.70 -5.06 -1.65
C THR A 41 5.76 -3.55 -1.90
N ILE A 42 5.42 -3.14 -3.11
CA ILE A 42 5.20 -1.75 -3.50
C ILE A 42 3.73 -1.61 -3.81
N VAL A 43 3.05 -0.67 -3.15
CA VAL A 43 1.63 -0.41 -3.35
C VAL A 43 1.44 1.03 -3.78
N ILE A 44 0.74 1.24 -4.88
CA ILE A 44 0.16 2.54 -5.22
C ILE A 44 -1.16 2.63 -4.48
N ALA A 45 -1.19 3.43 -3.41
CA ALA A 45 -2.35 3.53 -2.54
C ALA A 45 -3.21 4.76 -2.89
N HIS A 46 -4.51 4.54 -3.02
CA HIS A 46 -5.56 5.56 -3.04
C HIS A 46 -6.36 5.59 -1.73
N ARG A 47 -6.12 4.64 -0.82
CA ARG A 47 -6.82 4.52 0.47
C ARG A 47 -5.87 4.74 1.64
N LEU A 48 -6.36 5.47 2.66
CA LEU A 48 -5.58 5.79 3.85
C LEU A 48 -5.28 4.54 4.71
N SER A 49 -6.18 3.57 4.75
CA SER A 49 -6.01 2.29 5.45
C SER A 49 -4.75 1.54 4.98
N THR A 50 -4.54 1.48 3.68
CA THR A 50 -3.36 0.87 3.02
C THR A 50 -2.08 1.65 3.30
N VAL A 51 -2.16 2.98 3.35
CA VAL A 51 -1.01 3.86 3.62
C VAL A 51 -0.53 3.74 5.07
N ILE A 52 -1.46 3.67 6.04
CA ILE A 52 -1.12 3.66 7.48
C ILE A 52 -0.32 2.41 7.87
N SER A 53 -0.60 1.26 7.26
CA SER A 53 0.05 -0.02 7.58
C SER A 53 1.41 -0.22 6.91
N ALA A 54 1.81 0.66 6.00
CA ALA A 54 3.08 0.54 5.28
C ALA A 54 4.30 0.79 6.18
N ASP A 55 5.35 -0.01 5.95
CA ASP A 55 6.66 0.18 6.60
C ASP A 55 7.29 1.54 6.23
N GLU A 56 7.06 2.00 5.01
CA GLU A 56 7.51 3.28 4.49
C GLU A 56 6.53 3.82 3.45
N ILE A 57 6.26 5.13 3.53
CA ILE A 57 5.40 5.87 2.60
C ILE A 57 6.28 6.82 1.80
N ILE A 58 6.05 6.87 0.48
CA ILE A 58 6.71 7.80 -0.44
C ILE A 58 5.62 8.68 -1.05
N VAL A 59 5.68 9.99 -0.79
CA VAL A 59 4.78 10.97 -1.39
C VAL A 59 5.43 11.50 -2.65
N LEU A 60 4.73 11.35 -3.78
CA LEU A 60 5.16 11.88 -5.08
C LEU A 60 4.41 13.18 -5.39
N GLN A 61 5.15 14.21 -5.75
CA GLN A 61 4.62 15.50 -6.23
C GLN A 61 5.43 15.94 -7.45
N ASP A 62 4.74 16.28 -8.55
CA ASP A 62 5.36 16.75 -9.79
C ASP A 62 6.50 15.84 -10.33
N GLY A 63 6.33 14.52 -10.15
CA GLY A 63 7.32 13.52 -10.56
C GLY A 63 8.54 13.39 -9.65
N GLN A 64 8.55 14.05 -8.49
CA GLN A 64 9.63 14.01 -7.50
C GLN A 64 9.14 13.45 -6.17
N ILE A 65 10.06 12.90 -5.36
CA ILE A 65 9.76 12.48 -4.00
C ILE A 65 9.70 13.73 -3.12
N ALA A 66 8.50 14.14 -2.74
CA ALA A 66 8.27 15.25 -1.83
C ALA A 66 8.54 14.85 -0.37
N GLU A 67 8.05 13.67 0.01
CA GLU A 67 8.21 13.14 1.38
C GLU A 67 8.48 11.64 1.39
N ARG A 68 9.14 11.20 2.46
CA ARG A 68 9.47 9.80 2.72
C ARG A 68 9.52 9.51 4.21
N GLY A 69 8.88 8.44 4.65
CA GLY A 69 8.96 7.96 6.04
C GLY A 69 7.76 7.13 6.47
N THR A 70 7.70 6.75 7.75
CA THR A 70 6.54 6.07 8.32
C THR A 70 5.35 7.02 8.44
N HIS A 71 4.13 6.49 8.50
CA HIS A 71 2.92 7.30 8.70
C HIS A 71 3.07 8.28 9.88
N ALA A 72 3.51 7.79 11.03
CA ALA A 72 3.70 8.62 12.23
C ALA A 72 4.80 9.70 12.06
N ALA A 73 5.83 9.45 11.25
CA ALA A 73 6.86 10.45 10.97
C ALA A 73 6.34 11.57 10.06
N LEU A 74 5.57 11.22 9.02
CA LEU A 74 4.98 12.19 8.10
C LEU A 74 3.91 13.04 8.80
N MET A 75 3.04 12.43 9.61
CA MET A 75 2.03 13.18 10.38
C MET A 75 2.64 14.21 11.34
N ARG A 76 3.83 13.95 11.88
CA ARG A 76 4.55 14.91 12.74
C ARG A 76 5.18 16.08 11.97
N LYS A 77 5.45 15.90 10.67
CA LYS A 77 5.93 16.98 9.79
C LYS A 77 4.83 17.94 9.38
N ALA A 78 3.58 17.65 9.75
CA ALA A 78 2.39 18.46 9.56
C ALA A 78 1.95 18.69 8.10
N GLY A 79 2.44 17.88 7.14
CA GLY A 79 2.06 17.96 5.73
C GLY A 79 2.49 19.27 5.08
#